data_AF-S9W8Z4-F1
#
_entry.id   AF-S9W8Z4-F1
#
_cell.length_a   1.000
_cell.length_b   1.000
_cell.length_c   1.000
_cell.angle_alpha   90.00
_cell.angle_beta   90.00
_cell.angle_gamma   90.00
#
_symmetry.space_group_name_H-M   'P 1'
#
loop_
_entity.id
_entity.type
_entity.pdbx_description
1 polymer ?
#
loop_
_entity_poly.entity_id
_entity_poly.type
_entity_poly.pdbx_seq_one_letter_code
_entity_poly.pdbx_strand_id
1 'polypeptide(L)'
;MATHPTLDVVNIGLSGGCELLFNKQTSFSINHIVPEGTTINGLIQILKERYIQERPELFLDVSGETIRPGILVLVNSCDAEVVGGLDYVIQNTDTIEFISTLHGG
;
A
#
# COMPACT_ATOMS: atom_id res chain seq x y z
N MET A 1 26.55 -1.77 -10.43
CA MET A 1 25.17 -1.26 -10.32
C MET A 1 24.89 -1.14 -8.85
N ALA A 2 24.70 0.08 -8.32
CA ALA A 2 24.45 0.26 -6.90
C ALA A 2 23.07 -0.33 -6.57
N THR A 3 23.05 -1.43 -5.83
CA THR A 3 21.84 -1.94 -5.19
C THR A 3 21.47 -0.93 -4.11
N HIS A 4 20.39 -0.19 -4.32
CA HIS A 4 19.86 0.70 -3.28
C HIS A 4 19.42 -0.16 -2.09
N PRO A 5 19.70 0.25 -0.84
CA PRO A 5 19.26 -0.50 0.32
C PRO A 5 17.73 -0.56 0.35
N THR A 6 17.20 -1.69 0.84
CA THR A 6 15.78 -1.98 0.96
C THR A 6 15.43 -2.30 2.39
N LEU A 7 14.22 -1.95 2.82
CA LEU A 7 13.67 -2.34 4.11
C LEU A 7 13.63 -3.88 4.24
N ASP A 8 13.89 -4.39 5.44
CA ASP A 8 13.86 -5.84 5.68
C ASP A 8 12.46 -6.39 5.48
N VAL A 9 11.46 -5.70 6.03
CA VAL A 9 10.06 -6.08 5.93
C VAL A 9 9.14 -4.87 6.03
N VAL A 10 8.07 -4.88 5.22
CA VAL A 10 6.89 -4.02 5.38
C VAL A 10 5.66 -4.93 5.38
N ASN A 11 4.74 -4.71 6.31
CA ASN A 11 3.52 -5.49 6.44
C ASN A 11 2.36 -4.78 5.75
N ILE A 12 1.57 -5.51 4.98
CA ILE A 12 0.41 -4.99 4.26
C ILE A 12 -0.85 -5.60 4.85
N GLY A 13 -1.80 -4.76 5.25
CA GLY A 13 -3.16 -5.14 5.66
C GLY A 13 -4.18 -4.73 4.59
N LEU A 14 -5.18 -5.59 4.34
CA LEU A 14 -6.20 -5.38 3.32
C LEU A 14 -7.58 -5.71 3.88
N SER A 15 -8.52 -4.79 3.71
CA SER A 15 -9.93 -5.00 4.09
C SER A 15 -10.89 -4.12 3.28
N GLY A 16 -12.19 -4.30 3.51
CA GLY A 16 -13.23 -3.51 2.83
C GLY A 16 -13.36 -3.80 1.34
N GLY A 17 -12.96 -5.00 0.91
CA GLY A 17 -12.95 -5.45 -0.48
C GLY A 17 -11.60 -5.30 -1.18
N CYS A 18 -10.62 -4.61 -0.56
CA CYS A 18 -9.27 -4.51 -1.10
C CYS A 18 -8.60 -5.89 -1.27
N GLU A 19 -8.88 -6.83 -0.37
CA GLU A 19 -8.36 -8.21 -0.42
C GLU A 19 -8.62 -8.91 -1.77
N LEU A 20 -9.73 -8.58 -2.44
CA LEU A 20 -10.10 -9.16 -3.73
C LEU A 20 -9.09 -8.82 -4.84
N LEU A 21 -8.41 -7.67 -4.72
CA LEU A 21 -7.40 -7.20 -5.68
C LEU A 21 -6.05 -7.91 -5.52
N PHE A 22 -5.84 -8.57 -4.37
CA PHE A 22 -4.58 -9.21 -3.96
C PHE A 22 -4.76 -10.71 -3.70
N ASN A 23 -5.50 -11.40 -4.58
CA ASN A 23 -5.74 -12.85 -4.48
C ASN A 23 -6.43 -13.27 -3.18
N LYS A 24 -7.38 -12.46 -2.68
CA LYS A 24 -8.17 -12.70 -1.46
C LYS A 24 -7.33 -12.80 -0.18
N GLN A 25 -6.12 -12.24 -0.19
CA GLN A 25 -5.27 -12.14 1.01
C GLN A 25 -5.72 -10.95 1.86
N THR A 26 -5.89 -11.17 3.16
CA THR A 26 -6.19 -10.10 4.13
C THR A 26 -4.93 -9.41 4.65
N SER A 27 -3.78 -10.08 4.55
CA SER A 27 -2.48 -9.53 4.94
C SER A 27 -1.34 -10.31 4.31
N PHE A 28 -0.22 -9.65 4.06
CA PHE A 28 1.04 -10.28 3.67
C PHE A 28 2.23 -9.36 3.99
N SER A 29 3.45 -9.90 3.97
CA SER A 29 4.68 -9.14 4.19
C SER A 29 5.50 -9.04 2.90
N ILE A 30 6.12 -7.88 2.69
CA ILE A 30 7.01 -7.59 1.57
C ILE A 30 8.43 -7.50 2.13
N ASN A 31 9.30 -8.45 1.75
CA ASN A 31 10.65 -8.55 2.30
C ASN A 31 11.70 -8.13 1.27
N HIS A 32 12.62 -7.23 1.64
CA HIS A 32 13.76 -6.78 0.81
C HIS A 32 13.39 -6.28 -0.60
N ILE A 33 12.21 -5.65 -0.73
CA ILE A 33 11.72 -5.11 -2.02
C ILE A 33 11.52 -3.60 -1.95
N VAL A 34 11.04 -3.07 -0.83
CA VAL A 34 10.76 -1.64 -0.68
C VAL A 34 12.08 -0.88 -0.45
N PRO A 35 12.51 0.01 -1.35
CA PRO A 35 13.71 0.80 -1.15
C PRO A 35 13.62 1.69 0.10
N GLU A 36 14.73 1.91 0.79
CA GLU A 36 14.79 2.93 1.85
C GLU A 36 14.42 4.32 1.30
N GLY A 37 13.70 5.11 2.09
CA GLY A 37 13.20 6.42 1.66
C GLY A 37 11.92 6.38 0.82
N THR A 38 11.34 5.21 0.59
CA THR A 38 10.06 5.06 -0.13
C THR A 38 8.90 5.64 0.67
N THR A 39 8.10 6.48 0.03
CA THR A 39 6.85 7.00 0.61
C THR A 39 5.69 6.01 0.46
N ILE A 40 4.57 6.25 1.14
CA ILE A 40 3.33 5.48 0.92
C ILE A 40 2.92 5.53 -0.56
N ASN A 41 3.01 6.69 -1.23
CA ASN A 41 2.70 6.75 -2.66
C ASN A 41 3.65 5.89 -3.50
N GLY A 42 4.94 5.86 -3.15
CA GLY A 42 5.91 4.96 -3.79
C GLY A 42 5.56 3.48 -3.57
N LEU A 43 5.12 3.10 -2.37
CA LEU A 43 4.65 1.74 -2.08
C LEU A 43 3.42 1.38 -2.92
N ILE A 44 2.46 2.30 -3.10
CA ILE A 44 1.29 2.08 -3.96
C ILE A 44 1.72 1.72 -5.39
N GLN A 45 2.75 2.39 -5.93
CA GLN A 45 3.28 2.06 -7.26
C GLN A 45 3.94 0.67 -7.30
N ILE A 46 4.68 0.29 -6.24
CA ILE A 46 5.25 -1.06 -6.11
C ILE A 46 4.14 -2.12 -6.07
N LEU A 47 3.08 -1.88 -5.29
CA LEU A 47 1.94 -2.78 -5.16
C LEU A 47 1.22 -2.94 -6.51
N LYS A 48 0.97 -1.83 -7.22
CA LYS A 48 0.38 -1.83 -8.56
C LYS A 48 1.14 -2.73 -9.52
N GLU A 49 2.46 -2.60 -9.56
CA GLU A 49 3.28 -3.30 -10.55
C GLU A 49 3.47 -4.79 -10.25
N ARG A 50 3.45 -5.19 -8.97
CA ARG A 50 3.92 -6.52 -8.56
C ARG A 50 2.90 -7.37 -7.81
N TYR A 51 1.89 -6.76 -7.19
CA TYR A 51 1.03 -7.44 -6.22
C TYR A 51 -0.45 -7.42 -6.57
N ILE A 52 -0.92 -6.38 -7.27
CA ILE A 52 -2.30 -6.34 -7.76
C ILE A 52 -2.44 -7.29 -8.95
N GLN A 53 -3.38 -8.23 -8.85
CA GLN A 53 -3.61 -9.26 -9.87
C GLN A 53 -4.91 -9.03 -10.66
N GLU A 54 -5.84 -8.28 -10.08
CA GLU A 54 -7.18 -8.02 -10.61
C GLU A 54 -7.43 -6.51 -10.61
N ARG A 55 -7.98 -5.99 -11.72
CA ARG A 55 -8.58 -4.65 -11.84
C ARG A 55 -7.89 -3.52 -11.04
N PRO A 56 -6.63 -3.16 -11.36
CA PRO A 56 -5.89 -2.11 -10.64
C PRO A 56 -6.59 -0.74 -10.65
N GLU A 57 -7.47 -0.48 -11.61
CA GLU A 57 -8.32 0.70 -11.66
C GLU A 57 -9.30 0.82 -10.46
N LEU A 58 -9.51 -0.25 -9.69
CA LEU A 58 -10.31 -0.21 -8.48
C LEU A 58 -9.52 0.23 -7.24
N PHE A 59 -8.19 0.09 -7.28
CA PHE A 59 -7.27 0.50 -6.22
C PHE A 59 -6.73 1.92 -6.41
N LEU A 60 -6.58 2.33 -7.67
CA LEU A 60 -5.96 3.60 -8.04
C LEU A 60 -7.01 4.62 -8.51
N ASP A 61 -6.64 5.89 -8.44
CA ASP A 61 -7.42 6.96 -9.05
C ASP A 61 -7.37 6.90 -10.59
N VAL A 62 -8.08 7.82 -11.25
CA VAL A 62 -8.18 7.86 -12.71
C VAL A 62 -6.82 8.12 -13.39
N SER A 63 -5.90 8.81 -12.70
CA SER A 63 -4.55 9.03 -13.21
C SER A 63 -3.66 7.79 -13.10
N GLY A 64 -3.93 6.91 -12.13
CA GLY A 64 -3.09 5.75 -11.81
C GLY A 64 -1.85 6.12 -11.00
N GLU A 65 -1.73 7.38 -10.57
CA GLU A 65 -0.57 7.91 -9.84
C GLU A 65 -0.75 7.86 -8.33
N THR A 66 -1.99 7.77 -7.85
CA THR A 66 -2.33 7.73 -6.42
C THR A 66 -3.45 6.75 -6.11
N ILE A 67 -3.73 6.55 -4.82
CA ILE A 67 -4.80 5.69 -4.33
C ILE A 67 -6.17 6.28 -4.70
N ARG A 68 -7.14 5.42 -5.02
CA ARG A 68 -8.50 5.84 -5.32
C ARG A 68 -9.15 6.53 -4.11
N PRO A 69 -9.86 7.66 -4.29
CA PRO A 69 -10.69 8.23 -3.23
C PRO A 69 -11.67 7.20 -2.66
N GLY A 70 -11.81 7.18 -1.33
CA GLY A 70 -12.60 6.17 -0.62
C GLY A 70 -11.84 4.88 -0.28
N ILE A 71 -10.52 4.88 -0.41
CA ILE A 71 -9.64 3.92 0.27
C ILE A 71 -8.92 4.68 1.39
N LEU A 72 -9.15 4.26 2.63
CA LEU A 72 -8.45 4.74 3.82
C LEU A 72 -7.11 4.03 3.95
N VAL A 73 -6.06 4.78 4.27
CA VAL A 73 -4.72 4.24 4.51
C VAL A 73 -4.34 4.45 5.97
N LEU A 74 -3.92 3.39 6.65
CA LEU A 74 -3.39 3.46 8.01
C LEU A 74 -1.90 3.10 8.02
N VAL A 75 -1.14 3.78 8.87
CA VAL A 75 0.24 3.43 9.24
C VAL A 75 0.24 3.02 10.70
N ASN A 76 0.55 1.76 10.98
CA ASN A 76 0.54 1.20 12.33
C ASN A 76 -0.77 1.51 13.09
N SER A 77 -1.90 1.30 12.41
CA SER A 77 -3.26 1.58 12.91
C SER A 77 -3.55 3.06 13.24
N CYS A 78 -2.70 3.99 12.78
CA CYS A 78 -2.95 5.43 12.80
C CYS A 78 -3.33 5.92 11.40
N ASP A 79 -4.26 6.86 11.29
CA ASP A 79 -4.62 7.47 10.01
C ASP A 79 -3.39 8.11 9.36
N ALA A 80 -3.10 7.74 8.11
CA ALA A 80 -1.94 8.25 7.38
C ALA A 80 -1.93 9.78 7.33
N GLU A 81 -3.09 10.43 7.19
CA GLU A 81 -3.23 11.90 7.15
C GLU A 81 -2.61 12.58 8.39
N VAL A 82 -2.58 11.91 9.54
CA VAL A 82 -2.05 12.45 10.80
C VAL A 82 -0.52 12.37 10.87
N VAL A 83 0.09 11.41 10.18
CA VAL A 83 1.53 11.11 10.28
C VAL A 83 2.35 11.59 9.08
N GLY A 84 1.71 12.13 8.04
CA GLY A 84 2.38 12.64 6.84
C GLY A 84 1.66 12.35 5.53
N GLY A 85 0.47 11.74 5.58
CA GLY A 85 -0.32 11.36 4.43
C GLY A 85 0.44 10.39 3.53
N LEU A 86 0.24 10.55 2.22
CA LEU A 86 0.90 9.73 1.21
C LEU A 86 2.41 10.00 1.06
N ASP A 87 2.91 11.08 1.66
CA ASP A 87 4.32 11.46 1.70
C ASP A 87 5.08 10.87 2.90
N TYR A 88 4.39 10.17 3.82
CA TYR A 88 5.04 9.46 4.91
C TYR A 88 6.07 8.46 4.37
N VAL A 89 7.31 8.56 4.86
CA VAL A 89 8.42 7.68 4.49
C VAL A 89 8.34 6.40 5.32
N ILE A 90 8.13 5.27 4.65
CA ILE A 90 7.92 3.96 5.28
C ILE A 90 9.20 3.51 5.98
N GLN A 91 9.03 2.98 7.19
CA GLN A 91 10.10 2.42 8.00
C GLN A 91 10.06 0.90 8.02
N ASN A 92 11.18 0.29 8.41
CA ASN A 92 11.25 -1.16 8.58
C ASN A 92 10.20 -1.61 9.61
N THR A 93 9.52 -2.73 9.34
CA THR A 93 8.46 -3.32 10.17
C THR A 93 7.13 -2.56 10.24
N ASP A 94 7.01 -1.41 9.57
CA ASP A 94 5.74 -0.69 9.48
C ASP A 94 4.63 -1.58 8.90
N THR A 95 3.42 -1.39 9.42
CA THR A 95 2.20 -1.98 8.89
C THR A 95 1.41 -0.91 8.15
N ILE A 96 1.21 -1.11 6.86
CA ILE A 96 0.41 -0.23 5.98
C ILE A 96 -0.89 -0.95 5.66
N GLU A 97 -2.02 -0.39 6.09
CA GLU A 97 -3.33 -1.00 5.91
C GLU A 97 -4.15 -0.20 4.90
N PHE A 98 -4.74 -0.89 3.92
CA PHE A 98 -5.65 -0.30 2.93
C PHE A 98 -7.07 -0.81 3.16
N ILE A 99 -7.99 0.11 3.43
CA ILE A 99 -9.39 -0.18 3.75
C ILE A 99 -10.27 0.53 2.74
N SER A 100 -10.89 -0.23 1.83
CA SER A 100 -11.89 0.37 0.94
C SER A 100 -13.17 0.66 1.72
N THR A 101 -13.61 1.92 1.72
CA THR A 101 -14.88 2.36 2.33
C THR A 101 -16.02 2.43 1.33
N LEU A 102 -15.77 2.12 0.05
CA LEU A 102 -16.73 2.22 -1.05
C LEU A 102 -17.24 0.86 -1.55
N HIS A 103 -16.48 -0.23 -1.39
CA HIS A 103 -16.81 -1.53 -1.99
C HIS A 103 -17.55 -2.47 -1.02
N GLY A 104 -18.48 -1.93 -0.24
CA GLY A 104 -19.43 -2.72 0.55
C GLY A 104 -20.62 -3.16 -0.30
N GLY A 105 -20.46 -4.22 -1.09
CA GLY A 105 -21.55 -4.82 -1.88
C GLY A 105 -21.08 -5.68 -3.04
#